data_AF-A0A7W1ZW45-F1
#
_entry.id   AF-A0A7W1ZW45-F1
#
_cell.length_a   1.000
_cell.length_b   1.000
_cell.length_c   1.000
_cell.angle_alpha   90.00
_cell.angle_beta   90.00
_cell.angle_gamma   90.00
#
_symmetry.space_group_name_H-M   'P 1'
#
loop_
_entity.id
_entity.type
_entity.pdbx_description
1 polymer ?
#
loop_
_entity_poly.entity_id
_entity_poly.type
_entity_poly.pdbx_seq_one_letter_code
_entity_poly.pdbx_strand_id
1 'polypeptide(L)'
;MTPSPAKANTIHPLNHVHEKIYAFLFPVCLSAGTVCLAQNTSPYWSLSGNSTATSASKLSTTNNIPLRLFTNNVERLRIEAAGNIGIATTAPKGKLSIQSSGSTPASIWVSSGVPLFVGLGENTPGNAKALRVIRCSRMRGDT
;
A
#
# COMPACT_ATOMS: atom_id res chain seq x y z
N MET A 1 89.45 17.50 31.15
CA MET A 1 88.14 18.08 30.79
C MET A 1 87.74 17.52 29.44
N THR A 2 87.03 16.39 29.45
CA THR A 2 86.56 15.71 28.24
C THR A 2 85.19 16.28 27.85
N PRO A 3 84.93 16.58 26.56
CA PRO A 3 83.70 17.24 26.13
C PRO A 3 82.45 16.35 26.32
N SER A 4 81.35 17.01 26.69
CA SER A 4 80.01 16.46 26.92
C SER A 4 79.42 15.79 25.67
N PRO A 5 78.73 14.64 25.77
CA PRO A 5 78.08 14.02 24.62
C PRO A 5 76.89 14.85 24.13
N ALA A 6 76.95 15.22 22.84
CA ALA A 6 75.88 15.90 22.13
C ALA A 6 74.64 15.01 21.99
N LYS A 7 73.48 15.64 22.15
CA LYS A 7 72.13 15.09 22.02
C LYS A 7 71.91 14.56 20.59
N ALA A 8 71.72 13.26 20.42
CA ALA A 8 71.39 12.65 19.13
C ALA A 8 69.95 13.03 18.73
N ASN A 9 69.81 13.84 17.69
CA ASN A 9 68.56 14.07 16.97
C ASN A 9 68.59 13.18 15.72
N THR A 10 67.98 12.00 15.78
CA THR A 10 67.86 11.12 14.60
C THR A 10 66.47 11.25 14.01
N ILE A 11 66.43 11.94 12.88
CA ILE A 11 65.28 12.24 12.06
C ILE A 11 64.86 10.96 11.30
N HIS A 12 63.57 10.62 11.29
CA HIS A 12 63.02 9.53 10.49
C HIS A 12 63.25 9.80 8.98
N PRO A 13 63.68 8.81 8.17
CA PRO A 13 63.97 9.06 6.76
C PRO A 13 62.69 9.45 5.99
N LEU A 14 62.73 10.65 5.39
CA LEU A 14 61.72 11.23 4.52
C LEU A 14 62.20 11.12 3.07
N ASN A 15 61.98 9.96 2.44
CA ASN A 15 62.27 9.71 1.03
C ASN A 15 61.11 10.23 0.14
N HIS A 16 61.37 11.41 -0.43
CA HIS A 16 60.77 12.08 -1.60
C HIS A 16 60.26 11.10 -2.70
N VAL A 17 59.12 11.30 -3.38
CA VAL A 17 58.73 12.46 -4.20
C VAL A 17 57.22 12.42 -4.53
N HIS A 18 56.58 13.61 -4.60
CA HIS A 18 55.31 13.96 -5.28
C HIS A 18 54.17 12.93 -5.32
N GLU A 19 53.09 13.16 -4.54
CA GLU A 19 51.70 13.21 -5.02
C GLU A 19 50.79 13.70 -3.88
N LYS A 20 50.67 15.03 -3.74
CA LYS A 20 49.45 15.62 -3.19
C LYS A 20 48.63 16.04 -4.38
N ILE A 21 47.55 15.32 -4.73
CA ILE A 21 46.34 15.84 -5.42
C ILE A 21 45.36 14.67 -5.70
N TYR A 22 44.18 14.75 -5.05
CA TYR A 22 42.89 14.12 -5.41
C TYR A 22 42.80 12.59 -5.15
N ALA A 23 41.73 12.02 -4.60
CA ALA A 23 40.38 12.46 -4.34
C ALA A 23 39.79 11.61 -3.20
N PHE A 24 38.77 12.16 -2.57
CA PHE A 24 37.68 11.43 -1.91
C PHE A 24 37.40 10.09 -2.60
N LEU A 25 37.94 8.99 -2.07
CA LEU A 25 37.43 7.66 -2.37
C LEU A 25 36.16 7.48 -1.54
N PHE A 26 35.06 8.03 -2.05
CA PHE A 26 33.76 7.40 -1.88
C PHE A 26 33.97 5.90 -2.14
N PRO A 27 33.44 4.99 -1.30
CA PRO A 27 33.36 3.60 -1.70
C PRO A 27 32.36 3.55 -2.86
N VAL A 28 32.86 3.77 -4.08
CA VAL A 28 32.17 3.36 -5.29
C VAL A 28 32.19 1.85 -5.25
N CYS A 29 31.11 1.30 -4.71
CA CYS A 29 30.76 -0.09 -4.86
C CYS A 29 30.66 -0.38 -6.36
N LEU A 30 31.76 -0.83 -6.97
CA LEU A 30 31.75 -1.44 -8.29
C LEU A 30 31.44 -2.93 -8.11
N SER A 31 30.18 -3.22 -7.79
CA SER A 31 29.58 -4.50 -8.16
C SER A 31 28.20 -4.18 -8.72
N ALA A 32 28.06 -4.41 -10.02
CA ALA A 32 26.81 -4.22 -10.72
C ALA A 32 25.72 -5.11 -10.11
N GLY A 33 24.56 -4.51 -9.83
CA GLY A 33 23.29 -5.23 -10.00
C GLY A 33 22.51 -5.65 -8.77
N THR A 34 23.01 -5.49 -7.54
CA THR A 34 22.20 -5.79 -6.35
C THR A 34 22.09 -4.56 -5.46
N VAL A 35 21.06 -3.76 -5.68
CA VAL A 35 20.56 -2.88 -4.62
C VAL A 35 20.16 -3.80 -3.48
N CYS A 36 20.85 -3.71 -2.35
CA CYS A 36 20.33 -4.24 -1.10
C CYS A 36 19.04 -3.47 -0.78
N LEU A 37 17.90 -4.00 -1.22
CA LEU A 37 16.59 -3.49 -0.82
C LEU A 37 16.37 -3.89 0.64
N ALA A 38 17.03 -3.20 1.56
CA ALA A 38 16.54 -3.10 2.92
C ALA A 38 15.17 -2.44 2.81
N GLN A 39 14.11 -3.21 2.96
CA GLN A 39 12.80 -2.66 3.33
C GLN A 39 13.00 -2.02 4.70
N ASN A 40 13.39 -0.73 4.68
CA ASN A 40 13.67 0.12 5.83
C ASN A 40 12.66 -0.09 6.94
N THR A 41 13.19 -0.11 8.15
CA THR A 41 12.50 -0.31 9.42
C THR A 41 11.68 0.93 9.84
N SER A 42 11.07 1.66 8.89
CA SER A 42 10.14 2.77 9.13
C SER A 42 9.18 2.94 7.93
N PRO A 43 7.90 3.27 8.17
CA PRO A 43 6.78 2.91 7.31
C PRO A 43 6.82 3.61 5.95
N TYR A 44 6.93 2.82 4.88
CA TYR A 44 6.89 3.30 3.50
C TYR A 44 5.45 3.43 2.99
N TRP A 45 4.87 4.60 3.18
CA TRP A 45 3.96 5.12 2.17
C TRP A 45 4.74 6.13 1.33
N SER A 46 5.11 5.75 0.10
CA SER A 46 5.67 6.69 -0.87
C SER A 46 4.60 7.72 -1.27
N LEU A 47 4.77 8.99 -0.85
CA LEU A 47 3.89 10.09 -1.28
C LEU A 47 4.02 10.40 -2.77
N SER A 48 5.17 10.05 -3.37
CA SER A 48 5.42 10.14 -4.80
C SER A 48 4.75 9.02 -5.60
N GLY A 49 3.99 8.13 -4.94
CA GLY A 49 3.35 6.98 -5.58
C GLY A 49 4.35 5.89 -6.01
N ASN A 50 3.93 5.07 -6.97
CA ASN A 50 4.71 3.97 -7.54
C ASN A 50 5.11 4.29 -8.99
N SER A 51 5.89 5.35 -9.19
CA SER A 51 6.26 5.88 -10.53
C SER A 51 7.13 4.91 -11.35
N THR A 52 7.73 3.91 -10.72
CA THR A 52 8.55 2.87 -11.36
C THR A 52 7.85 1.51 -11.44
N ALA A 53 6.52 1.47 -11.25
CA ALA A 53 5.75 0.24 -11.34
C ALA A 53 5.94 -0.46 -12.69
N THR A 54 6.13 -1.77 -12.65
CA THR A 54 6.11 -2.65 -13.83
C THR A 54 4.86 -3.53 -13.80
N SER A 55 4.61 -4.32 -14.85
CA SER A 55 3.51 -5.30 -14.85
C SER A 55 3.63 -6.38 -13.76
N ALA A 56 4.80 -6.54 -13.14
CA ALA A 56 5.02 -7.45 -12.02
C ALA A 56 4.79 -6.79 -10.64
N SER A 57 4.69 -5.46 -10.58
CA SER A 57 4.44 -4.72 -9.34
C SER A 57 3.04 -4.99 -8.83
N LYS A 58 2.91 -5.31 -7.54
CA LYS A 58 1.61 -5.59 -6.89
C LYS A 58 1.53 -4.97 -5.50
N LEU A 59 0.35 -4.44 -5.18
CA LEU A 59 -0.08 -4.20 -3.81
C LEU A 59 -0.96 -5.40 -3.41
N SER A 60 -0.36 -6.46 -2.90
CA SER A 60 -1.08 -7.71 -2.61
C SER A 60 -0.32 -8.58 -1.61
N THR A 61 -1.00 -9.64 -1.15
CA THR A 61 -0.41 -10.79 -0.47
C THR A 61 -0.11 -11.90 -1.50
N THR A 62 0.77 -12.85 -1.15
CA THR A 62 1.16 -13.99 -2.02
C THR A 62 0.81 -15.35 -1.44
N ASN A 63 0.09 -15.36 -0.31
CA ASN A 63 -0.34 -16.54 0.41
C ASN A 63 -1.84 -16.43 0.69
N ASN A 64 -2.41 -17.39 1.43
CA ASN A 64 -3.83 -17.42 1.79
C ASN A 64 -4.18 -16.41 2.91
N ILE A 65 -3.61 -15.20 2.85
CA ILE A 65 -3.87 -14.11 3.78
C ILE A 65 -4.57 -12.98 3.02
N PRO A 66 -5.67 -12.42 3.55
CA PRO A 66 -6.36 -11.30 2.92
C PRO A 66 -5.49 -10.04 2.86
N LEU A 67 -5.58 -9.30 1.75
CA LEU A 67 -5.11 -7.91 1.69
C LEU A 67 -6.12 -7.04 2.47
N ARG A 68 -5.65 -6.20 3.40
CA ARG A 68 -6.51 -5.40 4.28
C ARG A 68 -6.06 -3.95 4.34
N LEU A 69 -7.02 -3.04 4.33
CA LEU A 69 -6.82 -1.60 4.49
C LEU A 69 -7.51 -1.12 5.76
N PHE A 70 -6.79 -0.36 6.59
CA PHE A 70 -7.26 0.09 7.91
C PHE A 70 -7.25 1.61 8.01
N THR A 71 -8.19 2.16 8.77
CA THR A 71 -8.11 3.54 9.28
C THR A 71 -8.56 3.54 10.74
N ASN A 72 -7.83 4.26 11.60
CA ASN A 72 -8.06 4.27 13.06
C ASN A 72 -8.12 2.84 13.67
N ASN A 73 -7.20 1.96 13.26
CA ASN A 73 -7.16 0.56 13.69
C ASN A 73 -8.46 -0.25 13.41
N VAL A 74 -9.30 0.21 12.47
CA VAL A 74 -10.52 -0.48 12.02
C VAL A 74 -10.36 -0.89 10.56
N GLU A 75 -10.65 -2.15 10.25
CA GLU A 75 -10.62 -2.68 8.89
C GLU A 75 -11.72 -2.02 8.05
N ARG A 76 -11.33 -1.31 6.99
CA ARG A 76 -12.25 -0.60 6.09
C ARG A 76 -12.50 -1.36 4.79
N LEU A 77 -11.47 -2.03 4.29
CA LEU A 77 -11.56 -2.83 3.08
C LEU A 77 -10.71 -4.09 3.23
N ARG A 78 -11.22 -5.21 2.73
CA ARG A 78 -10.46 -6.44 2.56
C ARG A 78 -10.68 -7.09 1.21
N ILE A 79 -9.67 -7.80 0.75
CA ILE A 79 -9.75 -8.75 -0.36
C ILE A 79 -9.33 -10.10 0.18
N GLU A 80 -10.26 -11.05 0.28
CA GLU A 80 -9.95 -12.42 0.66
C GLU A 80 -9.09 -13.12 -0.40
N ALA A 81 -8.36 -14.15 0.01
CA ALA A 81 -7.61 -14.98 -0.93
C ALA A 81 -8.52 -15.67 -1.97
N ALA A 82 -9.80 -15.89 -1.65
CA ALA A 82 -10.83 -16.36 -2.58
C ALA A 82 -11.31 -15.28 -3.59
N GLY A 83 -10.77 -14.06 -3.50
CA GLY A 83 -11.11 -12.92 -4.36
C GLY A 83 -12.38 -12.19 -3.97
N ASN A 84 -12.95 -12.44 -2.79
CA ASN A 84 -14.11 -11.71 -2.30
C ASN A 84 -13.70 -10.38 -1.68
N ILE A 85 -14.43 -9.31 -2.00
CA ILE A 85 -14.16 -7.95 -1.51
C ILE A 85 -15.16 -7.61 -0.41
N GLY A 86 -14.64 -7.22 0.75
CA GLY A 86 -15.43 -6.70 1.87
C GLY A 86 -15.16 -5.21 2.08
N ILE A 87 -16.21 -4.41 2.18
CA ILE A 87 -16.14 -3.01 2.63
C ILE A 87 -16.88 -2.91 3.96
N ALA A 88 -16.17 -2.43 4.99
CA ALA A 88 -16.62 -2.36 6.38
C ALA A 88 -17.18 -3.70 6.92
N THR A 89 -16.66 -4.82 6.43
CA THR A 89 -17.03 -6.16 6.88
C THR A 89 -15.82 -7.08 6.85
N THR A 90 -15.72 -7.96 7.86
CA THR A 90 -14.66 -8.96 7.94
C THR A 90 -15.04 -10.30 7.31
N ALA A 91 -16.32 -10.51 6.97
CA ALA A 91 -16.85 -11.75 6.43
C ALA A 91 -17.71 -11.49 5.19
N PRO A 92 -17.10 -11.26 4.01
CA PRO A 92 -17.82 -11.04 2.76
C PRO A 92 -18.72 -12.23 2.43
N LYS A 93 -20.00 -11.97 2.14
CA LYS A 93 -20.98 -13.03 1.79
C LYS A 93 -21.03 -13.37 0.29
N GLY A 94 -20.16 -12.74 -0.51
CA GLY A 94 -20.11 -12.88 -1.96
C GLY A 94 -18.95 -12.07 -2.54
N LYS A 95 -18.92 -11.92 -3.87
CA LYS A 95 -17.80 -11.24 -4.57
C LYS A 95 -17.59 -9.80 -4.10
N LEU A 96 -18.67 -9.09 -3.81
CA LEU A 96 -18.63 -7.77 -3.19
C LEU A 96 -19.65 -7.73 -2.06
N SER A 97 -19.20 -7.43 -0.85
CA SER A 97 -20.03 -7.28 0.34
C SER A 97 -19.74 -5.93 0.98
N ILE A 98 -20.76 -5.09 1.08
CA ILE A 98 -20.67 -3.77 1.71
C ILE A 98 -21.59 -3.77 2.92
N GLN A 99 -21.04 -3.53 4.10
CA GLN A 99 -21.82 -3.37 5.33
C GLN A 99 -21.77 -1.94 5.82
N SER A 100 -22.84 -1.48 6.45
CA SER A 100 -22.86 -0.22 7.20
C SER A 100 -23.21 -0.55 8.64
N SER A 101 -22.42 -0.04 9.58
CA SER A 101 -22.72 -0.10 11.01
C SER A 101 -23.50 1.17 11.37
N GLY A 102 -24.83 1.11 11.31
CA GLY A 102 -25.71 2.24 11.65
C GLY A 102 -27.01 2.26 10.84
N SER A 103 -27.83 3.28 11.05
CA SER A 103 -29.13 3.44 10.38
C SER A 103 -29.01 3.89 8.91
N THR A 104 -27.81 4.23 8.44
CA THR A 104 -27.56 4.65 7.07
C THR A 104 -27.24 3.44 6.19
N PRO A 105 -28.09 3.07 5.22
CA PRO A 105 -27.80 1.97 4.32
C PRO A 105 -26.61 2.32 3.41
N ALA A 106 -25.84 1.29 3.03
CA ALA A 106 -24.89 1.44 1.93
C ALA A 106 -25.66 1.82 0.66
N SER A 107 -25.24 2.90 0.00
CA SER A 107 -25.87 3.41 -1.23
C SER A 107 -24.88 3.35 -2.38
N ILE A 108 -25.40 3.03 -3.57
CA ILE A 108 -24.67 3.16 -4.83
C ILE A 108 -25.15 4.47 -5.46
N TRP A 109 -24.24 5.42 -5.65
CA TRP A 109 -24.52 6.62 -6.41
C TRP A 109 -24.52 6.28 -7.90
N VAL A 110 -25.60 6.63 -8.59
CA VAL A 110 -25.69 6.58 -10.05
C VAL A 110 -25.87 8.00 -10.59
N SER A 111 -25.23 8.30 -11.72
CA SER A 111 -25.38 9.61 -12.37
C SER A 111 -26.82 9.81 -12.86
N SER A 112 -27.26 11.06 -12.95
CA SER A 112 -28.57 11.39 -13.52
C SER A 112 -28.70 10.83 -14.94
N GLY A 113 -29.87 10.25 -15.25
CA GLY A 113 -30.15 9.64 -16.54
C GLY A 113 -29.56 8.24 -16.74
N VAL A 114 -28.84 7.68 -15.76
CA VAL A 114 -28.34 6.30 -15.81
C VAL A 114 -29.29 5.37 -15.05
N PRO A 115 -29.85 4.32 -15.68
CA PRO A 115 -30.67 3.35 -14.98
C PRO A 115 -29.82 2.53 -14.00
N LEU A 116 -30.34 2.33 -12.78
CA LEU A 116 -29.81 1.36 -11.85
C LEU A 116 -30.44 -0.01 -12.14
N PHE A 117 -29.66 -0.96 -12.63
CA PHE A 117 -30.08 -2.35 -12.74
C PHE A 117 -29.74 -3.09 -11.43
N VAL A 118 -30.76 -3.42 -10.63
CA VAL A 118 -30.59 -4.29 -9.45
C VAL A 118 -30.95 -5.71 -9.84
N GLY A 119 -29.94 -6.55 -10.03
CA GLY A 119 -30.14 -8.00 -10.12
C GLY A 119 -30.35 -8.58 -8.73
N LEU A 120 -31.46 -9.30 -8.53
CA LEU A 120 -31.68 -10.09 -7.33
C LEU A 120 -31.21 -11.51 -7.62
N GLY A 121 -29.97 -11.84 -7.21
CA GLY A 121 -29.45 -13.20 -7.28
C GLY A 121 -29.98 -14.04 -6.11
N GLU A 122 -30.42 -15.28 -6.40
CA GLU A 122 -30.91 -16.21 -5.38
C GLU A 122 -29.78 -17.16 -4.97
N ASN A 123 -29.55 -17.33 -3.66
CA ASN A 123 -28.61 -18.34 -3.15
C ASN A 123 -29.27 -19.74 -3.05
N THR A 124 -30.57 -19.81 -3.32
CA THR A 124 -31.39 -21.04 -3.37
C THR A 124 -32.62 -20.75 -4.22
N PRO A 125 -32.99 -21.62 -5.19
CA PRO A 125 -34.15 -21.38 -6.06
C PRO A 125 -35.45 -21.15 -5.27
N GLY A 126 -36.21 -20.11 -5.64
CA GLY A 126 -37.59 -19.87 -5.20
C GLY A 126 -37.80 -18.85 -4.09
N ASN A 127 -36.77 -18.09 -3.69
CA ASN A 127 -36.88 -17.15 -2.56
C ASN A 127 -36.68 -15.66 -2.94
N ALA A 128 -36.68 -15.34 -4.24
CA ALA A 128 -36.61 -13.95 -4.68
C ALA A 128 -37.85 -13.16 -4.20
N LYS A 129 -37.62 -12.22 -3.27
CA LYS A 129 -38.58 -11.13 -3.01
C LYS A 129 -38.35 -10.06 -4.07
N ALA A 130 -39.30 -9.89 -4.99
CA ALA A 130 -39.28 -8.79 -5.96
C ALA A 130 -39.15 -7.44 -5.23
N LEU A 131 -38.36 -6.53 -5.79
CA LEU A 131 -38.30 -5.14 -5.34
C LEU A 131 -39.70 -4.52 -5.53
N ARG A 132 -40.50 -4.45 -4.45
CA ARG A 132 -41.81 -3.80 -4.47
C ARG A 132 -41.59 -2.29 -4.57
N VAL A 133 -41.56 -1.76 -5.78
CA VAL A 133 -41.69 -0.33 -6.02
C VAL A 133 -43.13 0.06 -5.73
N ILE A 134 -43.39 0.56 -4.52
CA ILE A 134 -44.69 1.18 -4.20
C ILE A 134 -44.71 2.53 -4.92
N ARG A 135 -45.38 2.60 -6.07
CA ARG A 135 -45.74 3.90 -6.64
C ARG A 135 -46.76 4.53 -5.69
N CYS A 136 -46.48 5.73 -5.18
CA CYS A 136 -47.50 6.56 -4.54
C CYS A 136 -48.44 7.05 -5.65
N SER A 137 -49.56 6.37 -5.87
CA SER A 137 -50.68 6.95 -6.60
C SER A 137 -51.33 7.99 -5.70
N ARG A 138 -51.19 9.27 -6.06
CA ARG A 138 -51.93 10.39 -5.46
C ARG A 138 -53.41 10.01 -5.41
N MET A 139 -53.96 9.84 -4.21
CA MET A 139 -55.39 9.64 -4.00
C MET A 139 -56.13 10.83 -4.60
N ARG A 140 -56.78 10.63 -5.75
CA ARG A 140 -57.79 11.58 -6.22
C ARG A 140 -59.02 11.30 -5.35
N GLY A 141 -59.37 12.24 -4.48
CA GLY A 141 -60.65 12.22 -3.80
C GLY A 141 -61.74 12.26 -4.85
N ASP A 142 -62.56 11.21 -4.86
CA ASP A 142 -63.86 11.24 -5.51
C ASP A 142 -64.80 11.90 -4.50
N THR A 143 -65.33 13.07 -4.88
CA THR A 143 -66.33 13.83 -4.13
C THR A 143 -67.72 13.45 -4.57
#